data_AF-A0AAQ4E5W8-F1
#
_entry.id   AF-A0AAQ4E5W8-F1
#
_cell.length_a   1.000
_cell.length_b   1.000
_cell.length_c   1.000
_cell.angle_alpha   90.00
_cell.angle_beta   90.00
_cell.angle_gamma   90.00
#
_symmetry.space_group_name_H-M   'P 1'
#
loop_
_entity.id
_entity.type
_entity.pdbx_description
1 polymer ?
#
loop_
_entity_poly.entity_id
_entity_poly.type
_entity_poly.pdbx_seq_one_letter_code
_entity_poly.pdbx_strand_id
1 'polypeptide(L)'
;AQLEFELITSVPVLERLEEALQRTKEKIVHAARKKRHLEGFLEDFDARMDGTSEAAVYETTVTAAVCLLPSMVKERVETFVRPFDPAAVHYIPTVVHKGGILTTTDFSVCLEKICIKETSLLAAVATQMALYWAFNIVFDKKAQRSFDLLCRLINVDSGLRPTPLVRLAQTVLGKRVSE
;
A
#
# COMPACT_ATOMS: atom_id res chain seq x y z
N ALA A 1 0.96 5.19 -16.91
CA ALA A 1 0.40 4.08 -16.10
C ALA A 1 -0.89 4.51 -15.40
N GLN A 2 -0.89 5.53 -14.52
CA GLN A 2 -2.10 5.93 -13.79
C GLN A 2 -3.27 6.36 -14.70
N LEU A 3 -3.00 7.11 -15.78
CA LEU A 3 -4.02 7.43 -16.79
C LEU A 3 -4.62 6.18 -17.46
N GLU A 4 -3.79 5.19 -17.78
CA GLU A 4 -4.24 3.93 -18.39
C GLU A 4 -5.15 3.16 -17.42
N PHE A 5 -4.78 3.12 -16.14
CA PHE A 5 -5.61 2.55 -15.09
C PHE A 5 -6.97 3.27 -15.01
N GLU A 6 -6.98 4.59 -15.04
CA GLU A 6 -8.21 5.37 -15.00
C GLU A 6 -9.08 5.13 -16.24
N LEU A 7 -8.50 5.05 -17.44
CA LEU A 7 -9.23 4.72 -18.66
C LEU A 7 -9.88 3.33 -18.59
N ILE A 8 -9.19 2.35 -18.02
CA ILE A 8 -9.69 0.96 -17.90
C ILE A 8 -10.73 0.83 -16.79
N THR A 9 -10.50 1.47 -15.64
CA THR A 9 -11.29 1.25 -14.42
C THR A 9 -12.30 2.36 -14.13
N SER A 10 -12.24 3.48 -14.87
CA SER A 10 -12.95 4.73 -14.57
C SER A 10 -12.67 5.29 -13.17
N VAL A 11 -11.49 4.97 -12.60
CA VAL A 11 -11.10 5.33 -11.24
C VAL A 11 -9.74 6.03 -11.24
N PRO A 12 -9.65 7.28 -10.73
CA PRO A 12 -8.37 7.93 -10.48
C PRO A 12 -7.70 7.29 -9.27
N VAL A 13 -6.77 6.36 -9.51
CA VAL A 13 -6.22 5.45 -8.48
C VAL A 13 -5.62 6.19 -7.29
N LEU A 14 -4.82 7.23 -7.51
CA LEU A 14 -4.16 7.97 -6.43
C LEU A 14 -5.18 8.68 -5.54
N GLU A 15 -6.08 9.47 -6.14
CA GLU A 15 -7.11 10.21 -5.42
C GLU A 15 -8.01 9.27 -4.60
N ARG A 16 -8.41 8.13 -5.19
CA ARG A 16 -9.23 7.15 -4.46
C ARG A 16 -8.48 6.47 -3.32
N LEU A 17 -7.19 6.19 -3.49
CA LEU A 17 -6.37 5.63 -2.43
C LEU A 17 -6.18 6.64 -1.28
N GLU A 18 -6.00 7.92 -1.60
CA GLU A 18 -5.95 9.01 -0.62
C GLU A 18 -7.27 9.10 0.16
N GLU A 19 -8.41 9.16 -0.53
CA GLU A 19 -9.74 9.16 0.10
C GLU A 19 -9.96 7.92 0.97
N ALA A 20 -9.54 6.75 0.50
CA ALA A 20 -9.68 5.49 1.23
C ALA A 20 -8.82 5.50 2.50
N LEU A 21 -7.53 5.79 2.39
CA LEU A 21 -6.62 5.82 3.54
C LEU A 21 -6.98 6.91 4.54
N GLN A 22 -7.48 8.06 4.09
CA GLN A 22 -7.95 9.10 5.00
C GLN A 22 -9.07 8.60 5.93
N ARG A 23 -9.91 7.67 5.44
CA ARG A 23 -11.00 7.05 6.23
C ARG A 23 -10.54 5.86 7.07
N THR A 24 -9.41 5.23 6.71
CA THR A 24 -9.04 3.91 7.25
C THR A 24 -7.70 3.84 7.97
N LYS A 25 -6.80 4.81 7.79
CA LYS A 25 -5.41 4.77 8.30
C LYS A 25 -5.33 4.49 9.80
N GLU A 26 -6.13 5.19 10.60
CA GLU A 26 -6.20 4.99 12.06
C GLU A 26 -6.65 3.58 12.43
N LYS A 27 -7.62 3.03 11.68
CA LYS A 27 -8.11 1.66 11.90
C LYS A 27 -7.06 0.62 11.54
N ILE A 28 -6.27 0.86 10.48
CA ILE A 28 -5.16 -0.01 10.08
C ILE A 28 -4.10 -0.03 11.17
N VAL A 29 -3.66 1.15 11.62
CA VAL A 29 -2.67 1.29 12.71
C VAL A 29 -3.19 0.64 14.00
N HIS A 30 -4.42 0.93 14.40
CA HIS A 30 -5.03 0.33 15.58
C HIS A 30 -5.13 -1.20 15.49
N ALA A 31 -5.52 -1.75 14.33
CA ALA A 31 -5.58 -3.19 14.11
C ALA A 31 -4.20 -3.85 14.17
N ALA A 32 -3.15 -3.14 13.72
CA ALA A 32 -1.77 -3.62 13.77
C ALA A 32 -1.22 -3.68 15.20
N ARG A 33 -1.65 -2.80 16.11
CA ARG A 33 -1.22 -2.83 17.53
C ARG A 33 -1.51 -4.14 18.26
N LYS A 34 -2.44 -4.96 17.74
CA LYS A 34 -2.75 -6.29 18.27
C LYS A 34 -1.74 -7.37 17.84
N LYS A 35 -0.72 -7.02 17.06
CA LYS A 35 0.23 -7.97 16.45
C LYS A 35 1.64 -7.78 16.98
N ARG A 36 2.07 -8.72 17.82
CA ARG A 36 3.39 -8.70 18.49
C ARG A 36 4.58 -8.53 17.52
N HIS A 37 4.53 -9.14 16.35
CA HIS A 37 5.62 -9.03 15.37
C HIS A 37 5.76 -7.64 14.73
N LEU A 38 4.84 -6.70 15.01
CA LEU A 38 4.88 -5.32 14.53
C LEU A 38 5.22 -4.32 15.65
N GLU A 39 5.49 -4.79 16.86
CA GLU A 39 5.73 -3.95 18.04
C GLU A 39 6.88 -2.96 17.80
N GLY A 40 8.05 -3.44 17.36
CA GLY A 40 9.19 -2.55 17.07
C GLY A 40 8.94 -1.53 15.95
N PHE A 41 8.10 -1.86 14.96
CA PHE A 41 7.71 -0.88 13.93
C PHE A 41 6.77 0.18 14.51
N LEU A 42 5.85 -0.22 15.39
CA LEU A 42 4.88 0.68 16.02
C LEU A 42 5.53 1.57 17.08
N GLU A 43 6.56 1.09 17.79
CA GLU A 43 7.38 1.90 18.70
C GLU A 43 8.14 2.99 17.94
N ASP A 44 8.78 2.65 16.80
CA ASP A 44 9.45 3.65 15.95
C ASP A 44 8.44 4.63 15.34
N PHE A 45 7.25 4.17 14.97
CA PHE A 45 6.16 5.04 14.55
C PHE A 45 5.75 6.02 15.66
N ASP A 46 5.44 5.53 16.86
CA ASP A 46 4.98 6.37 17.98
C ASP A 46 6.03 7.41 18.37
N ALA A 47 7.31 7.02 18.45
CA ALA A 47 8.41 7.93 18.76
C ALA A 47 8.56 9.07 17.73
N ARG A 48 8.15 8.87 16.47
CA ARG A 48 8.20 9.88 15.41
C ARG A 48 6.99 10.81 15.41
N MET A 49 5.88 10.39 16.02
CA MET A 49 4.67 11.20 16.10
C MET A 49 4.81 12.28 17.17
N ASP A 50 5.64 12.04 18.19
CA ASP A 50 5.92 13.00 19.26
C ASP A 50 6.69 14.24 18.74
N GLY A 51 6.05 15.42 18.82
CA GLY A 51 6.69 16.70 18.49
C GLY A 51 6.74 17.07 17.00
N THR A 52 6.07 16.29 16.15
CA THR A 52 6.05 16.50 14.68
C THR A 52 4.91 17.45 14.26
N SER A 53 5.10 18.19 13.16
CA SER A 53 4.06 19.07 12.60
C SER A 53 2.87 18.26 12.08
N GLU A 54 1.68 18.87 12.02
CA GLU A 54 0.44 18.19 11.58
C GLU A 54 0.55 17.58 10.16
N ALA A 55 1.22 18.27 9.23
CA ALA A 55 1.44 17.77 7.87
C ALA A 55 2.36 16.53 7.85
N ALA A 56 3.45 16.55 8.62
CA ALA A 56 4.35 15.41 8.71
C ALA A 56 3.74 14.24 9.49
N VAL A 57 2.88 14.53 10.48
CA VAL A 57 2.02 13.55 11.17
C VAL A 57 1.11 12.84 10.17
N TYR A 58 0.45 13.58 9.28
CA TYR A 58 -0.40 13.00 8.24
C TYR A 58 0.39 12.05 7.34
N GLU A 59 1.50 12.50 6.77
CA GLU A 59 2.30 11.73 5.81
C GLU A 59 2.91 10.47 6.46
N THR A 60 3.41 10.61 7.69
CA THR A 60 3.95 9.47 8.47
C THR A 60 2.87 8.45 8.77
N THR A 61 1.65 8.90 9.12
CA THR A 61 0.51 8.02 9.38
C THR A 61 0.05 7.28 8.12
N VAL A 62 0.01 7.96 6.98
CA VAL A 62 -0.31 7.32 5.69
C VAL A 62 0.74 6.28 5.35
N THR A 63 2.02 6.62 5.50
CA THR A 63 3.15 5.70 5.25
C THR A 63 3.05 4.46 6.16
N ALA A 64 2.83 4.67 7.46
CA ALA A 64 2.63 3.57 8.40
C ALA A 64 1.43 2.70 8.04
N ALA A 65 0.28 3.30 7.69
CA ALA A 65 -0.90 2.55 7.29
C ALA A 65 -0.65 1.69 6.05
N VAL A 66 0.04 2.21 5.03
CA VAL A 66 0.42 1.43 3.83
C VAL A 66 1.32 0.26 4.22
N CYS A 67 2.33 0.48 5.07
CA CYS A 67 3.24 -0.57 5.52
C CYS A 67 2.55 -1.66 6.36
N LEU A 68 1.53 -1.29 7.14
CA LEU A 68 0.82 -2.18 8.05
C LEU A 68 -0.33 -2.93 7.39
N LEU A 69 -0.87 -2.42 6.27
CA LEU A 69 -2.00 -3.02 5.55
C LEU A 69 -1.80 -4.49 5.20
N PRO A 70 -0.63 -4.95 4.70
CA PRO A 70 -0.43 -6.35 4.34
C PRO A 70 -0.61 -7.31 5.52
N SER A 71 -0.25 -6.85 6.72
CA SER A 71 -0.43 -7.66 7.92
C SER A 71 -1.90 -8.01 8.17
N MET A 72 -2.86 -7.17 7.73
CA MET A 72 -4.30 -7.40 7.91
C MET A 72 -4.78 -8.67 7.21
N VAL A 73 -4.07 -9.06 6.14
CA VAL A 73 -4.37 -10.25 5.34
C VAL A 73 -3.26 -11.29 5.41
N LYS A 74 -2.47 -11.25 6.51
CA LYS A 74 -1.35 -12.17 6.78
C LYS A 74 -0.31 -12.21 5.66
N GLU A 75 -0.02 -11.05 5.07
CA GLU A 75 1.09 -10.84 4.14
C GLU A 75 2.13 -9.93 4.80
N ARG A 76 3.36 -9.94 4.26
CA ARG A 76 4.45 -9.12 4.80
C ARG A 76 4.59 -7.81 4.02
N VAL A 77 5.08 -6.76 4.67
CA VAL A 77 5.25 -5.45 4.02
C VAL A 77 6.23 -5.51 2.84
N GLU A 78 7.23 -6.38 2.89
CA GLU A 78 8.24 -6.57 1.84
C GLU A 78 7.64 -7.12 0.53
N THR A 79 6.38 -7.54 0.56
CA THR A 79 5.62 -7.91 -0.64
C THR A 79 5.12 -6.67 -1.41
N PHE A 80 5.02 -5.51 -0.75
CA PHE A 80 4.66 -4.22 -1.31
C PHE A 80 5.86 -3.33 -1.55
N VAL A 81 6.66 -3.16 -0.50
CA VAL A 81 7.70 -2.12 -0.39
C VAL A 81 9.00 -2.77 0.06
N ARG A 82 10.07 -2.59 -0.72
CA ARG A 82 11.37 -3.21 -0.45
C ARG A 82 12.47 -2.15 -0.30
N PRO A 83 13.50 -2.41 0.52
CA PRO A 83 14.71 -1.63 0.44
C PRO A 83 15.29 -1.69 -0.98
N PHE A 84 15.79 -0.57 -1.48
CA PHE A 84 16.44 -0.50 -2.77
C PHE A 84 17.71 -1.36 -2.79
N ASP A 85 17.79 -2.26 -3.77
CA ASP A 85 18.96 -3.07 -4.05
C ASP A 85 19.37 -2.85 -5.52
N PRO A 86 20.54 -2.25 -5.80
CA PRO A 86 20.98 -1.97 -7.17
C PRO A 86 21.26 -3.23 -8.00
N ALA A 87 21.43 -4.40 -7.36
CA ALA A 87 21.62 -5.67 -8.05
C ALA A 87 20.29 -6.40 -8.35
N ALA A 88 19.18 -5.96 -7.76
CA ALA A 88 17.89 -6.62 -7.92
C ALA A 88 17.22 -6.24 -9.25
N VAL A 89 16.71 -7.26 -9.96
CA VAL A 89 15.83 -7.09 -11.11
C VAL A 89 14.39 -7.41 -10.70
N HIS A 90 13.48 -6.48 -10.97
CA HIS A 90 12.08 -6.57 -10.56
C HIS A 90 11.18 -6.98 -11.73
N TYR A 91 10.85 -8.26 -11.86
CA TYR A 91 9.98 -8.76 -12.95
C TYR A 91 8.49 -8.45 -12.77
N ILE A 92 8.13 -7.82 -11.64
CA ILE A 92 6.78 -7.35 -11.33
C ILE A 92 6.89 -5.93 -10.78
N PRO A 93 5.84 -5.09 -10.90
CA PRO A 93 5.84 -3.76 -10.33
C PRO A 93 6.16 -3.83 -8.83
N THR A 94 7.29 -3.23 -8.43
CA THR A 94 7.78 -3.28 -7.05
C THR A 94 8.10 -1.87 -6.56
N VAL A 95 7.53 -1.47 -5.42
CA VAL A 95 7.95 -0.24 -4.74
C VAL A 95 9.28 -0.49 -4.04
N VAL A 96 10.25 0.38 -4.29
CA VAL A 96 11.54 0.41 -3.62
C VAL A 96 11.75 1.74 -2.90
N HIS A 97 12.46 1.70 -1.78
CA HIS A 97 12.80 2.90 -1.01
C HIS A 97 14.27 2.93 -0.59
N LYS A 98 14.85 4.12 -0.41
CA LYS A 98 16.20 4.28 0.16
C LYS A 98 16.15 4.89 1.55
N GLY A 99 16.85 4.31 2.52
CA GLY A 99 16.81 4.75 3.92
C GLY A 99 15.63 4.17 4.71
N GLY A 100 15.36 4.73 5.89
CA GLY A 100 14.29 4.27 6.78
C GLY A 100 12.91 4.52 6.19
N ILE A 101 12.03 3.51 6.21
CA ILE A 101 10.72 3.57 5.53
C ILE A 101 9.80 4.67 6.07
N LEU A 102 9.90 5.01 7.36
CA LEU A 102 9.13 6.08 7.99
C LEU A 102 9.78 7.48 7.86
N THR A 103 10.99 7.59 7.32
CA THR A 103 11.73 8.86 7.22
C THR A 103 12.09 9.26 5.80
N THR A 104 12.07 8.32 4.88
CA THR A 104 12.48 8.56 3.51
C THR A 104 11.38 9.21 2.68
N THR A 105 11.82 10.01 1.72
CA THR A 105 11.01 10.53 0.62
C THR A 105 11.48 9.98 -0.73
N ASP A 106 12.50 9.09 -0.74
CA ASP A 106 13.03 8.49 -1.97
C ASP A 106 12.33 7.16 -2.24
N PHE A 107 11.17 7.26 -2.90
CA PHE A 107 10.39 6.14 -3.39
C PHE A 107 10.50 6.01 -4.90
N SER A 108 10.56 4.78 -5.38
CA SER A 108 10.47 4.49 -6.81
C SER A 108 9.70 3.21 -7.05
N VAL A 109 9.07 3.09 -8.22
CA VAL A 109 8.44 1.86 -8.68
C VAL A 109 9.25 1.29 -9.82
N CYS A 110 9.81 0.11 -9.61
CA CYS A 110 10.64 -0.56 -10.62
C CYS A 110 9.91 -1.76 -11.24
N LEU A 111 10.06 -1.89 -12.57
CA LEU A 111 9.64 -3.00 -13.39
C LEU A 111 10.69 -3.21 -14.51
N GLU A 112 11.38 -4.34 -14.46
CA GLU A 112 12.51 -4.69 -15.32
C GLU A 112 13.59 -3.59 -15.37
N LYS A 113 13.66 -2.85 -16.48
CA LYS A 113 14.63 -1.76 -16.72
C LYS A 113 14.04 -0.37 -16.45
N ILE A 114 12.76 -0.29 -16.10
CA ILE A 114 12.04 0.96 -15.86
C ILE A 114 12.00 1.17 -14.35
N CYS A 115 12.40 2.35 -13.89
CA CYS A 115 12.15 2.81 -12.53
C CYS A 115 11.55 4.22 -12.58
N ILE A 116 10.38 4.38 -11.98
CA ILE A 116 9.63 5.64 -11.93
C ILE A 116 9.81 6.21 -10.53
N LYS A 117 10.35 7.42 -10.41
CA LYS A 117 10.46 8.10 -9.13
C LYS A 117 9.12 8.71 -8.73
N GLU A 118 8.77 8.58 -7.46
CA GLU A 118 7.48 9.01 -6.91
C GLU A 118 7.68 9.97 -5.75
N THR A 119 6.68 10.81 -5.52
CA THR A 119 6.74 11.88 -4.50
C THR A 119 6.42 11.41 -3.09
N SER A 120 5.73 10.27 -2.96
CA SER A 120 5.36 9.67 -1.68
C SER A 120 5.20 8.15 -1.80
N LEU A 121 5.14 7.45 -0.67
CA LEU A 121 4.87 6.01 -0.67
C LEU A 121 3.49 5.69 -1.27
N LEU A 122 2.49 6.54 -1.03
CA LEU A 122 1.15 6.32 -1.56
C LEU A 122 1.10 6.48 -3.08
N ALA A 123 1.78 7.50 -3.62
CA ALA A 123 1.95 7.68 -5.06
C ALA A 123 2.68 6.46 -5.68
N ALA A 124 3.69 5.93 -4.99
CA ALA A 124 4.38 4.72 -5.43
C ALA A 124 3.47 3.48 -5.44
N VAL A 125 2.62 3.28 -4.43
CA VAL A 125 1.64 2.18 -4.45
C VAL A 125 0.58 2.39 -5.54
N ALA A 126 0.13 3.62 -5.77
CA ALA A 126 -0.79 3.94 -6.85
C ALA A 126 -0.20 3.63 -8.23
N THR A 127 1.05 4.01 -8.49
CA THR A 127 1.77 3.66 -9.71
C THR A 127 2.03 2.16 -9.82
N GLN A 128 2.41 1.49 -8.73
CA GLN A 128 2.57 0.04 -8.69
C GLN A 128 1.28 -0.67 -9.09
N MET A 129 0.15 -0.28 -8.52
CA MET A 129 -1.17 -0.75 -8.92
C MET A 129 -1.38 -0.47 -10.40
N ALA A 130 -1.25 0.78 -10.86
CA ALA A 130 -1.50 1.13 -12.25
C ALA A 130 -0.68 0.33 -13.27
N LEU A 131 0.56 -0.04 -12.95
CA LEU A 131 1.40 -0.87 -13.81
C LEU A 131 0.86 -2.31 -13.95
N TYR A 132 0.22 -2.88 -12.93
CA TYR A 132 -0.43 -4.19 -13.06
C TYR A 132 -1.53 -4.19 -14.14
N TRP A 133 -2.30 -3.10 -14.25
CA TRP A 133 -3.36 -2.98 -15.26
C TRP A 133 -2.76 -2.63 -16.63
N ALA A 134 -1.88 -1.62 -16.68
CA ALA A 134 -1.30 -1.14 -17.93
C ALA A 134 -0.54 -2.23 -18.70
N PHE A 135 0.07 -3.18 -17.99
CA PHE A 135 0.81 -4.29 -18.58
C PHE A 135 0.10 -5.65 -18.47
N ASN A 136 -1.16 -5.67 -18.01
CA ASN A 136 -1.94 -6.90 -17.79
C ASN A 136 -1.16 -7.97 -16.99
N ILE A 137 -0.49 -7.56 -15.91
CA ILE A 137 0.32 -8.41 -15.06
C ILE A 137 -0.58 -8.98 -13.95
N VAL A 138 -0.41 -10.27 -13.65
CA VAL A 138 -1.09 -10.90 -12.50
C VAL A 138 -0.40 -10.49 -11.21
N PHE A 139 -1.16 -10.16 -10.17
CA PHE A 139 -0.60 -9.87 -8.85
C PHE A 139 0.32 -10.99 -8.34
N ASP A 140 1.43 -10.60 -7.71
CA ASP A 140 2.28 -11.55 -7.00
C ASP A 140 1.45 -12.34 -5.98
N LYS A 141 1.56 -13.68 -6.01
CA LYS A 141 0.90 -14.58 -5.06
C LYS A 141 1.21 -14.23 -3.61
N LYS A 142 2.35 -13.58 -3.33
CA LYS A 142 2.76 -13.15 -1.99
C LYS A 142 2.07 -11.85 -1.53
N ALA A 143 1.55 -11.04 -2.45
CA ALA A 143 0.91 -9.74 -2.20
C ALA A 143 -0.57 -9.71 -2.63
N GLN A 144 -1.08 -10.80 -3.18
CA GLN A 144 -2.35 -10.86 -3.89
C GLN A 144 -3.53 -10.43 -3.03
N ARG A 145 -3.57 -10.81 -1.73
CA ARG A 145 -4.70 -10.44 -0.86
C ARG A 145 -4.69 -8.96 -0.51
N SER A 146 -3.50 -8.39 -0.38
CA SER A 146 -3.35 -6.98 -0.06
C SER A 146 -3.68 -6.10 -1.26
N PHE A 147 -3.31 -6.50 -2.48
CA PHE A 147 -3.77 -5.83 -3.69
C PHE A 147 -5.28 -5.99 -3.89
N ASP A 148 -5.85 -7.18 -3.66
CA ASP A 148 -7.31 -7.38 -3.67
C ASP A 148 -8.01 -6.46 -2.66
N LEU A 149 -7.45 -6.31 -1.45
CA LEU A 149 -7.96 -5.38 -0.45
C LEU A 149 -7.89 -3.92 -0.92
N LEU A 150 -6.77 -3.48 -1.49
CA LEU A 150 -6.61 -2.11 -2.03
C LEU A 150 -7.63 -1.83 -3.15
N CYS A 151 -7.77 -2.73 -4.12
CA CYS A 151 -8.78 -2.62 -5.18
C CYS A 151 -10.18 -2.43 -4.60
N ARG A 152 -10.52 -3.27 -3.61
CA ARG A 152 -11.82 -3.20 -2.93
C ARG A 152 -11.98 -1.94 -2.12
N LEU A 153 -10.93 -1.35 -1.55
CA LEU A 153 -11.01 -0.06 -0.86
C LEU A 153 -11.34 1.08 -1.81
N ILE A 154 -10.93 0.99 -3.09
CA ILE A 154 -11.19 1.99 -4.13
C ILE A 154 -12.35 1.64 -5.08
N ASN A 155 -13.09 0.56 -4.82
CA ASN A 155 -14.19 0.06 -5.67
C ASN A 155 -13.76 -0.39 -7.08
N VAL A 156 -12.55 -0.94 -7.20
CA VAL A 156 -12.07 -1.56 -8.45
C VAL A 156 -12.18 -3.07 -8.31
N ASP A 157 -12.64 -3.74 -9.36
CA ASP A 157 -12.63 -5.20 -9.41
C ASP A 157 -11.21 -5.70 -9.73
N SER A 158 -10.66 -6.50 -8.83
CA SER A 158 -9.35 -7.14 -8.97
C SER A 158 -9.40 -8.39 -9.87
N GLY A 159 -10.60 -8.86 -10.25
CA GLY A 159 -10.82 -10.16 -10.88
C GLY A 159 -10.67 -11.34 -9.91
N LEU A 160 -10.45 -11.06 -8.62
CA LEU A 160 -10.22 -12.09 -7.59
C LEU A 160 -11.45 -12.30 -6.72
N ARG A 161 -11.64 -13.55 -6.28
CA ARG A 161 -12.62 -13.85 -5.23
C ARG A 161 -12.05 -13.46 -3.86
N PRO A 162 -12.78 -12.67 -3.06
CA PRO A 162 -12.27 -12.21 -1.77
C PRO A 162 -12.12 -13.39 -0.81
N THR A 163 -10.91 -13.59 -0.32
CA THR A 163 -10.62 -14.58 0.73
C THR A 163 -11.27 -14.17 2.06
N PRO A 164 -11.47 -15.10 3.02
CA PRO A 164 -12.00 -14.76 4.34
C PRO A 164 -11.20 -13.66 5.06
N LEU A 165 -9.88 -13.63 4.88
CA LEU A 165 -9.03 -12.60 5.45
C LEU A 165 -9.29 -11.21 4.84
N VAL A 166 -9.50 -11.14 3.53
CA VAL A 166 -9.85 -9.87 2.86
C VAL A 166 -11.20 -9.37 3.34
N ARG A 167 -12.22 -10.25 3.43
CA ARG A 167 -13.55 -9.87 3.94
C ARG A 167 -13.51 -9.37 5.39
N LEU A 168 -12.74 -10.05 6.23
CA LEU A 168 -12.51 -9.62 7.61
C LEU A 168 -11.84 -8.24 7.65
N ALA A 169 -10.80 -8.01 6.84
CA ALA A 169 -10.15 -6.72 6.74
C ALA A 169 -11.12 -5.63 6.29
N GLN A 170 -11.94 -5.85 5.26
CA GLN A 170 -12.97 -4.89 4.83
C GLN A 170 -13.97 -4.54 5.96
N THR A 171 -14.38 -5.56 6.73
CA THR A 171 -15.27 -5.37 7.89
C THR A 171 -14.61 -4.47 8.95
N VAL A 172 -13.34 -4.73 9.29
CA VAL A 172 -12.56 -3.89 10.23
C VAL A 172 -12.41 -2.46 9.72
N LEU A 173 -12.19 -2.27 8.42
CA LEU A 173 -11.99 -0.95 7.82
C LEU A 173 -13.31 -0.20 7.63
N GLY A 174 -14.47 -0.86 7.81
CA GLY A 174 -15.79 -0.26 7.74
C GLY A 174 -16.36 -0.17 6.32
N LYS A 175 -15.83 -0.96 5.37
CA LYS A 175 -16.50 -1.19 4.10
C LYS A 175 -17.48 -2.35 4.29
N ARG A 176 -18.78 -2.05 4.37
CA ARG A 176 -19.80 -3.11 4.33
C ARG A 176 -19.63 -3.87 3.03
N VAL A 177 -19.57 -5.19 3.12
CA VAL A 177 -19.73 -6.08 1.97
C VAL A 177 -21.14 -5.80 1.44
N SER A 178 -21.25 -5.14 0.30
CA SER A 178 -22.51 -5.17 -0.45
C SER A 178 -22.69 -6.61 -0.91
N GLU A 179 -23.71 -7.26 -0.33
CA GLU A 179 -24.23 -8.56 -0.75
C GLU A 179 -24.68 -8.55 -2.22
#